data_AF-A0A1Z9X9S5-F1
#
_entry.id   AF-A0A1Z9X9S5-F1
#
_cell.length_a   1.000
_cell.length_b   1.000
_cell.length_c   1.000
_cell.angle_alpha   90.00
_cell.angle_beta   90.00
_cell.angle_gamma   90.00
#
_symmetry.space_group_name_H-M   'P 1'
#
loop_
_entity.id
_entity.type
_entity.pdbx_description
1 polymer ?
#
loop_
_entity_poly.entity_id
_entity_poly.type
_entity_poly.pdbx_seq_one_letter_code
_entity_poly.pdbx_strand_id
1 'polypeptide(L)'
;MISNLDKNKFNALARYVRVRSAPEDKFVEFDFAIEHPDLFVELVLPKEAFEIFCKHNNVIHMDAAMAKKIDDDNQKWRFGDTKKI
;
A
#
# COMPACT_ATOMS: atom_id res chain seq x y z
N MET A 1 -26.79 -8.23 -7.25
CA MET A 1 -27.06 -7.73 -5.88
C MET A 1 -25.93 -8.23 -5.01
N ILE A 2 -24.94 -7.38 -4.74
CA ILE A 2 -23.82 -7.77 -3.88
C ILE A 2 -24.37 -7.80 -2.46
N SER A 3 -24.37 -8.98 -1.87
CA SER A 3 -24.74 -9.22 -0.48
C SER A 3 -23.96 -8.28 0.44
N ASN A 4 -24.56 -7.93 1.58
CA ASN A 4 -23.88 -7.34 2.74
C ASN A 4 -22.57 -8.13 2.98
N LEU A 5 -21.47 -7.68 2.39
CA LEU A 5 -20.15 -8.10 2.82
C LEU A 5 -20.10 -7.60 4.26
N ASP A 6 -20.13 -8.53 5.23
CA ASP A 6 -20.12 -8.22 6.67
C ASP A 6 -19.16 -7.06 6.90
N LYS A 7 -19.68 -5.86 7.18
CA LYS A 7 -18.83 -4.66 7.37
C LYS A 7 -17.73 -4.93 8.40
N ASN A 8 -18.03 -5.78 9.37
CA ASN A 8 -17.07 -6.22 10.38
C ASN A 8 -15.90 -7.02 9.77
N LYS A 9 -16.17 -7.92 8.82
CA LYS A 9 -15.11 -8.66 8.11
C LYS A 9 -14.27 -7.73 7.23
N PHE A 10 -14.90 -6.81 6.51
CA PHE A 10 -14.17 -5.82 5.71
C PHE A 10 -13.31 -4.89 6.59
N ASN A 11 -13.84 -4.48 7.74
CA ASN A 11 -13.11 -3.62 8.67
C ASN A 11 -11.91 -4.33 9.32
N ALA A 12 -12.00 -5.66 9.49
CA ALA A 12 -10.93 -6.50 10.04
C ALA A 12 -9.77 -6.76 9.06
N LEU A 13 -9.94 -6.44 7.77
CA LEU A 13 -8.88 -6.61 6.78
C LEU A 13 -7.68 -5.71 7.10
N ALA A 14 -6.48 -6.26 6.94
CA ALA A 14 -5.22 -5.55 7.12
C ALA A 14 -5.09 -4.46 6.06
N ARG A 15 -4.66 -3.26 6.47
CA ARG A 15 -4.45 -2.13 5.57
C ARG A 15 -3.00 -1.72 5.65
N TYR A 16 -2.33 -1.63 4.52
CA TYR A 16 -0.90 -1.35 4.46
C TYR A 16 -0.66 0.02 3.86
N VAL A 17 0.37 0.70 4.37
CA VAL A 17 0.87 1.95 3.82
C VAL A 17 2.37 1.84 3.57
N ARG A 18 2.81 2.30 2.40
CA ARG A 18 4.23 2.48 2.09
C ARG A 18 4.47 3.92 1.63
N VAL A 19 5.24 4.67 2.39
CA VAL A 19 5.63 6.04 2.00
C VAL A 19 6.68 5.98 0.90
N ARG A 20 6.50 6.81 -0.13
CA ARG A 20 7.35 6.93 -1.32
C ARG A 20 8.13 8.24 -1.35
N SER A 21 7.57 9.31 -0.77
CA SER A 21 8.20 10.62 -0.68
C SER A 21 9.32 10.67 0.35
N ALA A 22 10.22 11.65 0.22
CA ALA A 22 11.22 11.95 1.21
C ALA A 22 10.60 12.66 2.45
N PRO A 23 11.22 12.58 3.64
CA PRO A 23 10.69 13.20 4.86
C PRO A 23 10.50 14.73 4.76
N GLU A 24 11.34 15.41 3.98
CA GLU A 24 11.32 16.85 3.77
C GLU A 24 10.26 17.32 2.77
N ASP A 25 9.66 16.41 2.00
CA ASP A 25 8.70 16.77 0.95
C ASP A 25 7.46 17.46 1.52
N LYS A 26 6.87 18.35 0.70
CA LYS A 26 5.68 19.12 1.09
C LYS A 26 4.43 18.25 1.23
N PHE A 27 4.36 17.20 0.43
CA PHE A 27 3.28 16.21 0.42
C PHE A 27 3.85 14.83 0.72
N VAL A 28 3.01 13.96 1.27
CA VAL A 28 3.32 12.55 1.46
C VAL A 28 2.73 11.79 0.29
N GLU A 29 3.62 11.19 -0.50
CA GLU A 29 3.26 10.22 -1.54
C GLU A 29 3.33 8.82 -0.92
N PHE A 30 2.29 8.01 -1.07
CA PHE A 30 2.25 6.69 -0.47
C PHE A 30 1.36 5.70 -1.22
N ASP A 31 1.73 4.43 -1.15
CA ASP A 31 0.95 3.31 -1.64
C ASP A 31 0.00 2.86 -0.52
N PHE A 32 -1.27 2.58 -0.84
CA PHE A 32 -2.26 2.04 0.09
C PHE A 32 -2.88 0.75 -0.43
N ALA A 33 -2.85 -0.29 0.39
CA ALA A 33 -3.36 -1.62 0.05
C ALA A 33 -4.27 -2.17 1.14
N ILE A 34 -5.18 -3.08 0.75
CA ILE A 34 -6.06 -3.83 1.66
C ILE A 34 -5.88 -5.33 1.39
N GLU A 35 -5.57 -6.11 2.44
CA GLU A 35 -5.17 -7.53 2.43
C GLU A 35 -3.91 -7.86 1.64
N HIS A 36 -3.83 -7.43 0.39
CA HIS A 36 -2.79 -7.77 -0.56
C HIS A 36 -1.86 -6.57 -0.75
N PRO A 37 -0.71 -6.50 -0.06
CA PRO A 37 0.17 -5.33 -0.08
C PRO A 37 0.81 -5.06 -1.46
N ASP A 38 0.79 -6.04 -2.36
CA ASP A 38 1.19 -5.95 -3.76
C ASP A 38 0.12 -5.33 -4.68
N LEU A 39 -1.14 -5.26 -4.23
CA LEU A 39 -2.26 -4.61 -4.92
C LEU A 39 -2.65 -3.31 -4.21
N PHE A 40 -2.13 -2.20 -4.71
CA PHE A 40 -2.29 -0.90 -4.08
C PHE A 40 -2.80 0.18 -5.04
N VAL A 41 -3.29 1.26 -4.43
CA VAL A 41 -3.50 2.55 -5.09
C VAL A 41 -2.42 3.52 -4.62
N GLU A 42 -1.95 4.37 -5.53
CA GLU A 42 -1.01 5.45 -5.23
C GLU A 42 -1.80 6.71 -4.83
N LEU A 43 -1.43 7.32 -3.71
CA LEU A 43 -2.10 8.48 -3.14
C LEU A 43 -1.09 9.56 -2.76
N VAL A 44 -1.54 10.81 -2.77
CA VAL A 44 -0.75 11.97 -2.36
C VAL A 44 -1.58 12.85 -1.43
N LEU A 45 -1.10 13.14 -0.22
CA LEU A 45 -1.80 13.95 0.78
C LEU A 45 -0.86 14.94 1.48
N PRO A 46 -1.37 16.06 2.01
CA PRO A 46 -0.64 16.84 3.02
C PRO A 46 -0.28 16.00 4.25
N LYS A 47 0.83 16.30 4.92
CA LYS A 47 1.35 15.54 6.08
C LYS A 47 0.30 15.29 7.17
N GLU A 48 -0.42 16.32 7.59
CA GLU A 48 -1.46 16.20 8.61
C GLU A 48 -2.62 15.29 8.18
N ALA A 49 -3.05 15.41 6.92
CA ALA A 49 -4.11 14.57 6.36
C ALA A 49 -3.67 13.10 6.25
N PHE A 50 -2.41 12.85 5.92
CA PHE A 50 -1.82 11.51 5.90
C PHE A 50 -1.81 10.86 7.29
N GLU A 51 -1.44 11.59 8.33
CA GLU A 51 -1.49 11.06 9.71
C GLU A 51 -2.92 10.69 10.14
N ILE A 52 -3.88 11.55 9.81
CA ILE A 52 -5.31 11.29 10.06
C ILE A 52 -5.79 10.08 9.26
N PHE A 53 -5.38 9.96 8.00
CA PHE A 53 -5.67 8.81 7.14
C PHE A 53 -5.16 7.50 7.76
N CYS A 54 -3.91 7.49 8.24
CA CYS A 54 -3.29 6.32 8.86
C CYS A 54 -4.05 5.88 10.12
N LYS A 55 -4.44 6.83 10.97
CA LYS A 55 -5.23 6.58 12.19
C LYS A 55 -6.61 6.01 11.87
N HIS A 56 -7.34 6.61 10.92
CA HIS A 56 -8.68 6.15 10.55
C HIS A 56 -8.68 4.74 9.94
N ASN A 57 -7.64 4.38 9.20
CA ASN A 57 -7.56 3.10 8.52
C ASN A 57 -6.88 2.00 9.36
N ASN A 58 -6.31 2.35 10.52
CA ASN A 58 -5.51 1.44 11.36
C ASN A 58 -4.43 0.71 10.53
N VAL A 59 -3.59 1.50 9.86
CA VAL A 59 -2.65 0.99 8.87
C VAL A 59 -1.42 0.34 9.50
N ILE A 60 -0.85 -0.62 8.77
CA ILE A 60 0.44 -1.23 9.00
C ILE A 60 1.43 -0.56 8.05
N HIS A 61 2.46 0.09 8.58
CA HIS A 61 3.54 0.63 7.77
C HIS A 61 4.43 -0.51 7.26
N MET A 62 4.63 -0.56 5.95
CA MET A 62 5.55 -1.53 5.36
C MET A 62 6.98 -1.21 5.78
N ASP A 63 7.72 -2.23 6.20
CA ASP A 63 9.16 -2.11 6.39
C ASP A 63 9.92 -2.19 5.04
N ALA A 64 11.21 -1.89 5.08
CA ALA A 64 12.05 -1.89 3.89
C ALA A 64 12.17 -3.26 3.21
N ALA A 65 12.11 -4.35 3.97
CA ALA A 65 12.24 -5.71 3.44
C ALA A 65 10.97 -6.14 2.69
N MET A 66 9.80 -5.86 3.26
CA MET A 66 8.50 -6.07 2.64
C MET A 66 8.36 -5.24 1.36
N ALA A 67 8.68 -3.95 1.44
CA ALA A 67 8.66 -3.04 0.29
C ALA A 67 9.55 -3.57 -0.85
N LYS A 68 10.78 -4.01 -0.52
CA LYS A 68 11.70 -4.58 -1.51
C LYS A 68 11.15 -5.85 -2.15
N LYS A 69 10.57 -6.77 -1.36
CA LYS A 69 9.99 -8.00 -1.90
C LYS A 69 8.87 -7.71 -2.89
N ILE A 70 7.99 -6.77 -2.55
CA ILE A 70 6.87 -6.36 -3.42
C ILE A 70 7.40 -5.74 -4.71
N ASP A 71 8.43 -4.90 -4.65
CA ASP A 71 9.05 -4.32 -5.84
C ASP A 71 9.65 -5.40 -6.76
N ASP A 72 10.39 -6.35 -6.19
CA ASP A 72 11.01 -7.45 -6.96
C ASP A 72 9.93 -8.31 -7.65
N ASP A 73 8.85 -8.64 -6.92
CA ASP A 73 7.72 -9.40 -7.45
C ASP A 73 7.02 -8.60 -8.57
N ASN A 74 6.73 -7.31 -8.37
CA ASN A 74 6.11 -6.44 -9.36
C ASN A 74 6.96 -6.28 -10.62
N GLN A 75 8.29 -6.19 -10.50
CA GLN A 75 9.18 -6.15 -11.65
C GLN A 75 9.11 -7.44 -12.47
N LYS A 76 9.09 -8.60 -11.82
CA LYS A 76 8.92 -9.90 -12.48
C LYS A 76 7.62 -9.96 -13.27
N TRP A 77 6.50 -9.53 -12.67
CA TRP A 77 5.19 -9.58 -13.35
C TRP A 77 5.03 -8.52 -14.44
N ARG A 78 5.67 -7.36 -14.33
CA ARG A 78 5.61 -6.29 -15.35
C ARG A 78 6.39 -6.62 -16.62
N PHE A 79 7.55 -7.25 -16.50
CA PHE A 79 8.48 -7.45 -17.62
C PHE A 79 8.65 -8.93 -18.03
N GLY A 80 8.11 -9.87 -17.25
CA GLY A 80 8.35 -11.30 -17.42
C GLY A 80 9.77 -11.71 -17.01
N ASP A 81 10.03 -13.01 -16.94
CA ASP A 81 11.39 -13.52 -16.70
C ASP A 81 12.28 -13.21 -17.91
N THR A 82 13.20 -12.25 -17.77
CA THR A 82 14.21 -11.93 -18.79
C THR A 82 15.36 -12.94 -18.84
N LYS A 83 15.14 -14.18 -18.39
CA LYS A 83 16.04 -15.30 -18.70
C LYS A 83 15.96 -15.58 -20.21
N LYS A 84 16.67 -14.77 -20.99
CA LYS A 84 17.11 -15.16 -22.33
C LYS A 84 18.01 -16.38 -22.16
N ILE A 85 17.66 -17.43 -22.89
CA ILE A 85 18.47 -18.61 -23.19
C ILE A 85 19.81 -18.16 -23.78
#